data_AF-A0A3Q9MPM2-F1
#
_entry.id   AF-A0A3Q9MPM2-F1
#
_cell.length_a   1.000
_cell.length_b   1.000
_cell.length_c   1.000
_cell.angle_alpha   90.00
_cell.angle_beta   90.00
_cell.angle_gamma   90.00
#
_symmetry.space_group_name_H-M   'P 1'
#
loop_
_entity.id
_entity.type
_entity.pdbx_description
1 polymer ?
#
loop_
_entity_poly.entity_id
_entity_poly.type
_entity_poly.pdbx_seq_one_letter_code
_entity_poly.pdbx_strand_id
1 'polypeptide(L)'
;MEQAIMKKLILLILMHVTLSCIAAQPKIVYRLDSRGPDEIFANGFRSWGNNLNVFSHITGDSCVNADPEQRNSGFISTAANQQWATGMAMQRVLQFRRQHYYLYRIRADSTFYNAESSLTRYASDNPNVVVSDINFIPSRQSNEYLTPGAIQTTNIMEVTDFYADEFGNIDTTHYQNSNYVSSSTSASSSPYTGSSDSVPRRFTWVRHLPFIGACMSSHDELGQKKNLSSEQDAEAAFTLESFLTSTAEIIDLY
;
A
#
# COMPACT_ATOMS: atom_id res chain seq x y z
N MET A 1 35.25 -23.46 -38.62
CA MET A 1 34.26 -22.40 -38.94
C MET A 1 32.99 -22.53 -38.09
N GLU A 2 32.46 -23.74 -37.89
CA GLU A 2 31.24 -23.99 -37.08
C GLU A 2 31.35 -23.63 -35.59
N GLN A 3 32.48 -23.92 -34.93
CA GLN A 3 32.67 -23.56 -33.51
C GLN A 3 32.64 -22.04 -33.25
N ALA A 4 33.10 -21.24 -34.20
CA ALA A 4 33.11 -19.78 -34.07
C ALA A 4 31.70 -19.19 -34.21
N ILE A 5 30.85 -19.81 -35.04
CA ILE A 5 29.44 -19.45 -35.20
C ILE A 5 28.65 -19.85 -33.95
N MET A 6 28.90 -21.06 -33.41
CA MET A 6 28.25 -21.55 -32.19
C MET A 6 28.58 -20.70 -30.96
N LYS A 7 29.83 -20.27 -30.79
CA LYS A 7 30.23 -19.35 -29.70
C LYS A 7 29.56 -17.98 -29.82
N LYS A 8 29.42 -17.43 -31.04
CA LYS A 8 28.72 -16.16 -31.27
C LYS A 8 27.22 -16.28 -30.99
N LEU A 9 26.61 -17.42 -31.32
CA LEU A 9 25.20 -17.70 -31.05
C LEU A 9 24.93 -17.82 -29.54
N ILE A 10 25.81 -18.52 -28.80
CA ILE A 10 25.74 -18.66 -27.34
C ILE A 10 25.92 -17.29 -26.66
N LEU A 11 26.84 -16.45 -27.14
CA LEU A 11 27.04 -15.10 -26.61
C LEU A 11 25.81 -14.20 -26.84
N LEU A 12 25.15 -14.32 -27.99
CA LEU A 12 23.92 -13.59 -28.33
C LEU A 12 22.73 -14.02 -27.47
N ILE A 13 22.61 -15.32 -27.16
CA ILE A 13 21.58 -15.86 -26.26
C ILE A 13 21.84 -15.42 -24.82
N LEU A 14 23.08 -15.47 -24.34
CA LEU A 14 23.47 -14.96 -23.02
C LEU A 14 23.22 -13.45 -22.89
N MET A 15 23.42 -12.68 -23.96
CA MET A 15 23.14 -11.23 -23.99
C MET A 15 21.64 -10.90 -24.06
N HIS A 16 20.79 -11.83 -24.54
CA HIS A 16 19.32 -11.71 -24.47
C HIS A 16 18.76 -12.12 -23.10
N VAL A 17 19.43 -13.02 -22.37
CA VAL A 17 19.01 -13.46 -21.02
C VAL A 17 19.40 -12.43 -19.94
N THR A 18 20.31 -11.49 -20.23
CA THR A 18 20.71 -10.43 -19.28
C THR A 18 19.92 -9.13 -19.40
N LEU A 19 18.83 -9.07 -20.18
CA LEU A 19 17.80 -8.07 -19.90
C LEU A 19 17.09 -8.49 -18.61
N SER A 20 17.73 -8.18 -17.47
CA SER A 20 17.02 -8.04 -16.21
C SER A 20 15.83 -7.13 -16.51
N CYS A 21 14.63 -7.71 -16.44
CA CYS A 21 13.38 -6.99 -16.51
C CYS A 21 13.40 -5.97 -15.37
N ILE A 22 13.88 -4.75 -15.64
CA ILE A 22 13.61 -3.61 -14.78
C ILE A 22 12.11 -3.41 -14.96
N ALA A 23 11.32 -3.90 -14.00
CA ALA A 23 9.89 -3.70 -14.00
C ALA A 23 9.63 -2.20 -14.17
N ALA A 24 8.90 -1.84 -15.24
CA ALA A 24 8.58 -0.44 -15.50
C ALA A 24 7.83 0.14 -14.29
N GLN A 25 8.16 1.38 -13.92
CA GLN A 25 7.47 2.03 -12.81
C GLN A 25 5.96 2.11 -13.11
N PRO A 26 5.09 1.86 -12.12
CA PRO A 26 3.66 1.92 -12.34
C PRO A 26 3.24 3.32 -12.74
N LYS A 27 2.40 3.40 -13.76
CA LYS A 27 1.69 4.64 -14.13
C LYS A 27 0.41 4.81 -13.34
N ILE A 28 -0.10 3.73 -12.78
CA ILE A 28 -1.38 3.65 -12.07
C ILE A 28 -1.15 2.97 -10.73
N VAL A 29 -1.69 3.58 -9.68
CA VAL A 29 -1.80 2.99 -8.35
C VAL A 29 -3.25 3.08 -7.88
N TYR A 30 -3.57 2.32 -6.85
CA TYR A 30 -4.90 2.16 -6.33
C TYR A 30 -4.94 2.49 -4.85
N ARG A 31 -6.07 3.03 -4.40
CA ARG A 31 -6.27 3.34 -3.00
C ARG A 31 -7.70 3.03 -2.59
N LEU A 32 -7.84 2.16 -1.60
CA LEU A 32 -9.11 1.93 -0.93
C LEU A 32 -9.35 3.09 0.05
N ASP A 33 -10.59 3.56 0.14
CA ASP A 33 -11.02 4.56 1.11
C ASP A 33 -12.52 4.39 1.39
N SER A 34 -12.99 4.84 2.55
CA SER A 34 -14.43 4.82 2.89
C SER A 34 -15.14 6.11 2.47
N ARG A 35 -14.40 7.15 2.11
CA ARG A 35 -14.95 8.43 1.67
C ARG A 35 -15.32 8.38 0.20
N GLY A 36 -16.51 8.88 -0.12
CA GLY A 36 -17.08 8.83 -1.46
C GLY A 36 -16.48 9.83 -2.46
N PRO A 37 -16.82 9.68 -3.76
CA PRO A 37 -16.27 10.47 -4.84
C PRO A 37 -16.45 11.98 -4.66
N ASP A 38 -17.59 12.43 -4.13
CA ASP A 38 -17.87 13.86 -3.94
C ASP A 38 -16.81 14.55 -3.06
N GLU A 39 -16.30 13.86 -2.03
CA GLU A 39 -15.25 14.40 -1.17
C GLU A 39 -13.88 14.29 -1.84
N ILE A 40 -13.54 13.11 -2.35
CA ILE A 40 -12.19 12.82 -2.82
C ILE A 40 -11.89 13.47 -4.18
N PHE A 41 -12.86 13.54 -5.09
CA PHE A 41 -12.70 14.25 -6.36
C PHE A 41 -12.64 15.77 -6.16
N ALA A 42 -13.16 16.30 -5.04
CA ALA A 42 -13.01 17.72 -4.70
C ALA A 42 -11.66 18.02 -4.03
N ASN A 43 -11.25 17.19 -3.06
CA ASN A 43 -10.17 17.55 -2.12
C ASN A 43 -8.87 16.75 -2.30
N GLY A 44 -8.92 15.63 -3.01
CA GLY A 44 -7.83 14.67 -3.08
C GLY A 44 -7.59 13.94 -1.75
N PHE A 45 -6.39 13.39 -1.58
CA PHE A 45 -5.96 12.74 -0.34
C PHE A 45 -4.92 13.59 0.38
N ARG A 46 -4.93 13.56 1.71
CA ARG A 46 -3.93 14.20 2.58
C ARG A 46 -3.43 13.19 3.60
N SER A 47 -2.13 13.19 3.83
CA SER A 47 -1.48 12.47 4.92
C SER A 47 -1.92 13.04 6.28
N TRP A 48 -1.77 12.26 7.35
CA TRP A 48 -2.17 12.69 8.69
C TRP A 48 -1.27 13.77 9.28
N GLY A 49 0.02 13.76 8.94
CA GLY A 49 0.99 14.69 9.48
C GLY A 49 2.19 14.88 8.57
N ASN A 50 3.36 15.06 9.19
CA ASN A 50 4.61 15.34 8.47
C ASN A 50 5.72 14.35 8.82
N ASN A 51 5.41 13.23 9.50
CA ASN A 51 6.40 12.21 9.81
C ASN A 51 6.74 11.40 8.55
N LEU A 52 7.88 11.71 7.95
CA LEU A 52 8.34 11.07 6.70
C LEU A 52 9.34 9.92 6.97
N ASN A 53 9.35 9.36 8.18
CA ASN A 53 10.14 8.18 8.50
C ASN A 53 9.52 6.92 7.86
N VAL A 54 10.23 6.35 6.88
CA VAL A 54 9.77 5.20 6.09
C VAL A 54 9.50 3.97 6.96
N PHE A 55 10.36 3.70 7.95
CA PHE A 55 10.20 2.53 8.80
C PHE A 55 9.01 2.66 9.75
N SER A 56 8.79 3.82 10.35
CA SER A 56 7.60 4.12 11.18
C SER A 56 6.31 4.07 10.38
N HIS A 57 6.34 4.39 9.08
CA HIS A 57 5.20 4.22 8.19
C HIS A 57 4.94 2.74 7.87
N ILE A 58 5.92 2.03 7.30
CA ILE A 58 5.70 0.65 6.84
C ILE A 58 5.34 -0.30 8.00
N THR A 59 5.88 -0.06 9.18
CA THR A 59 5.52 -0.82 10.39
C THR A 59 4.14 -0.46 10.93
N GLY A 60 3.51 0.61 10.46
CA GLY A 60 2.20 1.06 10.95
C GLY A 60 2.25 1.90 12.22
N ASP A 61 3.44 2.14 12.77
CA ASP A 61 3.65 2.85 14.03
C ASP A 61 3.06 4.27 14.00
N SER A 62 3.30 4.98 12.89
CA SER A 62 2.78 6.35 12.66
C SER A 62 1.32 6.41 12.19
N CYS A 63 0.61 5.26 12.15
CA CYS A 63 -0.71 5.11 11.53
C CYS A 63 -1.76 4.43 12.41
N VAL A 64 -1.55 3.19 12.88
CA VAL A 64 -2.55 2.47 13.71
C VAL A 64 -2.12 2.27 15.16
N ASN A 65 -0.81 2.21 15.42
CA ASN A 65 -0.27 2.01 16.77
C ASN A 65 -0.31 3.30 17.60
N ALA A 66 -0.58 4.44 16.97
CA ALA A 66 -0.77 5.71 17.61
C ALA A 66 -2.26 5.92 17.90
N ASP A 67 -2.58 6.56 19.04
CA ASP A 67 -3.93 7.09 19.27
C ASP A 67 -4.38 7.89 18.04
N PRO A 68 -5.68 7.93 17.69
CA PRO A 68 -6.14 8.66 16.51
C PRO A 68 -5.63 10.10 16.42
N GLU A 69 -5.43 10.76 17.55
CA GLU A 69 -4.89 12.13 17.68
C GLU A 69 -3.36 12.21 17.52
N GLN A 70 -2.67 11.07 17.63
CA GLN A 70 -1.21 10.94 17.53
C GLN A 70 -0.75 10.39 16.17
N ARG A 71 -1.68 9.96 15.31
CA ARG A 71 -1.38 9.57 13.92
C ARG A 71 -0.72 10.73 13.20
N ASN A 72 0.50 10.53 12.71
CA ASN A 72 1.30 11.63 12.17
C ASN A 72 2.07 11.27 10.89
N SER A 73 1.85 10.08 10.32
CA SER A 73 2.44 9.69 9.04
C SER A 73 2.27 10.81 8.01
N GLY A 74 3.38 11.21 7.40
CA GLY A 74 3.43 12.15 6.28
C GLY A 74 3.28 11.47 4.93
N PHE A 75 3.12 10.15 4.88
CA PHE A 75 2.86 9.42 3.65
C PHE A 75 1.41 8.95 3.54
N ILE A 76 0.96 8.84 2.30
CA ILE A 76 -0.27 8.17 1.88
C ILE A 76 0.13 6.86 1.19
N SER A 77 -0.39 5.73 1.67
CA SER A 77 -0.19 4.42 1.04
C SER A 77 -1.11 4.24 -0.17
N THR A 78 -0.56 3.64 -1.22
CA THR A 78 -1.27 3.19 -2.42
C THR A 78 -0.71 1.85 -2.90
N ALA A 79 -1.52 1.04 -3.58
CA ALA A 79 -1.14 -0.26 -4.10
C ALA A 79 -0.96 -0.21 -5.61
N ALA A 80 0.15 -0.71 -6.16
CA ALA A 80 0.30 -0.88 -7.61
C ALA A 80 -0.28 -2.22 -8.11
N ASN A 81 -0.58 -3.16 -7.21
CA ASN A 81 -1.22 -4.43 -7.55
C ASN A 81 -2.75 -4.30 -7.59
N GLN A 82 -3.31 -4.13 -8.80
CA GLN A 82 -4.77 -3.99 -9.00
C GLN A 82 -5.56 -5.19 -8.46
N GLN A 83 -5.10 -6.42 -8.74
CA GLN A 83 -5.82 -7.63 -8.32
C GLN A 83 -5.91 -7.71 -6.80
N TRP A 84 -4.81 -7.39 -6.11
CA TRP A 84 -4.78 -7.32 -4.66
C TRP A 84 -5.73 -6.22 -4.16
N ALA A 85 -5.69 -5.01 -4.75
CA ALA A 85 -6.50 -3.88 -4.31
C ALA A 85 -8.02 -4.13 -4.47
N THR A 86 -8.43 -4.72 -5.61
CA THR A 86 -9.81 -5.16 -5.83
C THR A 86 -10.23 -6.26 -4.86
N GLY A 87 -9.37 -7.25 -4.62
CA GLY A 87 -9.62 -8.31 -3.65
C GLY A 87 -9.85 -7.75 -2.23
N MET A 88 -9.05 -6.76 -1.83
CA MET A 88 -9.23 -6.08 -0.56
C MET A 88 -10.55 -5.29 -0.48
N ALA A 89 -10.94 -4.60 -1.56
CA ALA A 89 -12.22 -3.89 -1.62
C ALA A 89 -13.41 -4.85 -1.44
N MET A 90 -13.40 -5.98 -2.17
CA MET A 90 -14.43 -7.02 -2.05
C MET A 90 -14.49 -7.62 -0.64
N GLN A 91 -13.34 -7.92 -0.06
CA GLN A 91 -13.28 -8.45 1.30
C GLN A 91 -13.86 -7.46 2.32
N ARG A 92 -13.54 -6.16 2.18
CA ARG A 92 -14.03 -5.11 3.08
C ARG A 92 -15.54 -4.97 3.03
N VAL A 93 -16.17 -4.96 1.86
CA VAL A 93 -17.64 -4.88 1.77
C VAL A 93 -18.32 -6.15 2.30
N LEU A 94 -17.70 -7.33 2.13
CA LEU A 94 -18.25 -8.58 2.66
C LEU A 94 -18.15 -8.67 4.19
N GLN A 95 -17.06 -8.13 4.76
CA GLN A 95 -16.85 -8.04 6.20
C GLN A 95 -17.78 -6.99 6.83
N PHE A 96 -17.93 -5.83 6.19
CA PHE A 96 -18.75 -4.72 6.64
C PHE A 96 -19.88 -4.47 5.66
N ARG A 97 -20.85 -5.40 5.64
CA ARG A 97 -22.02 -5.30 4.76
C ARG A 97 -22.79 -4.01 5.01
N ARG A 98 -23.52 -3.57 3.99
CA ARG A 98 -24.31 -2.33 3.98
C ARG A 98 -23.46 -1.06 4.14
N GLN A 99 -22.16 -1.17 3.92
CA GLN A 99 -21.22 -0.04 3.85
C GLN A 99 -20.64 0.04 2.44
N HIS A 100 -20.29 1.26 2.05
CA HIS A 100 -19.58 1.53 0.80
C HIS A 100 -18.08 1.52 1.03
N TYR A 101 -17.35 0.99 0.06
CA TYR A 101 -15.90 1.14 -0.03
C TYR A 101 -15.50 1.52 -1.46
N TYR A 102 -14.59 2.46 -1.55
CA TYR A 102 -14.27 3.14 -2.80
C TYR A 102 -12.83 2.82 -3.19
N LEU A 103 -12.65 2.17 -4.35
CA LEU A 103 -11.34 1.91 -4.92
C LEU A 103 -11.00 2.97 -5.95
N TYR A 104 -10.17 3.92 -5.54
CA TYR A 104 -9.70 5.00 -6.39
C TYR A 104 -8.55 4.55 -7.28
N ARG A 105 -8.65 4.86 -8.57
CA ARG A 105 -7.58 4.65 -9.54
C ARG A 105 -6.86 5.97 -9.77
N ILE A 106 -5.55 5.97 -9.56
CA ILE A 106 -4.75 7.19 -9.43
C ILE A 106 -3.56 7.12 -10.40
N ARG A 107 -3.37 8.16 -11.20
CA ARG A 107 -2.18 8.36 -12.02
C ARG A 107 -1.00 8.69 -11.11
N ALA A 108 0.00 7.81 -11.11
CA ALA A 108 1.25 8.01 -10.40
C ALA A 108 2.15 9.00 -11.16
N ASP A 109 2.95 9.74 -10.41
CA ASP A 109 4.02 10.60 -10.92
C ASP A 109 5.27 10.46 -10.05
N SER A 110 6.29 11.31 -10.26
CA SER A 110 7.58 11.20 -9.59
C SER A 110 7.54 11.39 -8.07
N THR A 111 6.40 11.72 -7.46
CA THR A 111 6.25 11.78 -6.00
C THR A 111 5.80 10.46 -5.38
N PHE A 112 5.57 9.41 -6.17
CA PHE A 112 5.23 8.06 -5.69
C PHE A 112 6.49 7.21 -5.61
N TYR A 113 6.82 6.70 -4.43
CA TYR A 113 8.05 5.95 -4.15
C TYR A 113 7.71 4.52 -3.74
N ASN A 114 8.39 3.52 -4.32
CA ASN A 114 8.18 2.12 -3.94
C ASN A 114 8.57 1.90 -2.46
N ALA A 115 7.66 1.33 -1.66
CA ALA A 115 7.84 1.19 -0.22
C ALA A 115 8.98 0.22 0.13
N GLU A 116 9.06 -0.93 -0.54
CA GLU A 116 10.11 -1.93 -0.32
C GLU A 116 11.52 -1.36 -0.61
N SER A 117 11.68 -0.69 -1.77
CA SER A 117 12.94 -0.05 -2.13
C SER A 117 13.32 1.05 -1.14
N SER A 118 12.33 1.81 -0.67
CA SER A 118 12.52 2.86 0.34
C SER A 118 12.92 2.30 1.71
N LEU A 119 12.33 1.18 2.14
CA LEU A 119 12.69 0.51 3.39
C LEU A 119 14.09 -0.10 3.31
N THR A 120 14.43 -0.70 2.17
CA THR A 120 15.77 -1.24 1.90
C THR A 120 16.82 -0.13 2.00
N ARG A 121 16.52 1.03 1.40
CA ARG A 121 17.38 2.20 1.50
C ARG A 121 17.50 2.70 2.94
N TYR A 122 16.39 2.82 3.66
CA TYR A 122 16.39 3.20 5.08
C TYR A 122 17.27 2.27 5.92
N ALA A 123 17.16 0.94 5.72
CA ALA A 123 17.97 -0.05 6.44
C ALA A 123 19.47 0.09 6.14
N SER A 124 19.83 0.38 4.88
CA SER A 124 21.21 0.66 4.49
C SER A 124 21.76 1.93 5.15
N ASP A 125 20.93 2.97 5.29
CA ASP A 125 21.32 4.23 5.94
C ASP A 125 21.36 4.10 7.47
N ASN A 126 20.71 3.07 8.03
CA ASN A 126 20.55 2.84 9.47
C ASN A 126 20.96 1.41 9.88
N PRO A 127 22.25 1.02 9.76
CA PRO A 127 22.70 -0.35 9.97
C PRO A 127 22.49 -0.89 11.39
N ASN A 128 22.28 0.00 12.37
CA ASN A 128 22.00 -0.37 13.77
C ASN A 128 20.51 -0.65 14.03
N VAL A 129 19.62 -0.32 13.09
CA VAL A 129 18.18 -0.60 13.20
C VAL A 129 17.90 -1.97 12.61
N VAL A 130 17.27 -2.84 13.40
CA VAL A 130 16.88 -4.17 12.94
C VAL A 130 15.64 -4.06 12.05
N VAL A 131 15.85 -4.15 10.74
CA VAL A 131 14.80 -4.33 9.72
C VAL A 131 14.88 -5.77 9.24
N SER A 132 13.78 -6.51 9.38
CA SER A 132 13.67 -7.93 9.03
C SER A 132 12.76 -8.13 7.82
N ASP A 133 12.81 -9.31 7.20
CA ASP A 133 11.94 -9.66 6.07
C ASP A 133 10.44 -9.52 6.39
N ILE A 134 10.06 -9.70 7.65
CA ILE A 134 8.68 -9.54 8.11
C ILE A 134 8.16 -8.12 7.83
N ASN A 135 9.02 -7.11 7.99
CA ASN A 135 8.66 -5.71 7.77
C ASN A 135 8.31 -5.42 6.30
N PHE A 136 8.74 -6.26 5.35
CA PHE A 136 8.48 -6.07 3.92
C PHE A 136 7.20 -6.77 3.44
N ILE A 137 6.66 -7.73 4.19
CA ILE A 137 5.56 -8.60 3.74
C ILE A 137 4.34 -7.78 3.25
N PRO A 138 3.79 -6.82 4.02
CA PRO A 138 2.58 -6.11 3.59
C PRO A 138 2.80 -5.24 2.34
N SER A 139 3.95 -4.56 2.28
CA SER A 139 4.32 -3.73 1.13
C SER A 139 4.59 -4.56 -0.13
N ARG A 140 5.18 -5.76 0.00
CA ARG A 140 5.40 -6.69 -1.12
C ARG A 140 4.08 -7.23 -1.68
N GLN A 141 3.13 -7.61 -0.82
CA GLN A 141 1.84 -8.16 -1.26
C GLN A 141 1.01 -7.17 -2.09
N SER A 142 0.96 -5.92 -1.63
CA SER A 142 0.22 -4.84 -2.30
C SER A 142 1.01 -4.15 -3.42
N ASN A 143 2.32 -4.42 -3.53
CA ASN A 143 3.26 -3.60 -4.29
C ASN A 143 3.08 -2.11 -3.93
N GLU A 144 3.32 -1.78 -2.67
CA GLU A 144 2.98 -0.50 -2.07
C GLU A 144 3.86 0.65 -2.60
N TYR A 145 3.21 1.79 -2.84
CA TYR A 145 3.83 3.07 -3.16
C TYR A 145 3.41 4.13 -2.15
N LEU A 146 4.41 4.85 -1.64
CA LEU A 146 4.31 5.92 -0.67
C LEU A 146 4.32 7.25 -1.41
N THR A 147 3.41 8.16 -1.07
CA THR A 147 3.46 9.55 -1.57
C THR A 147 3.34 10.54 -0.42
N PRO A 148 4.30 11.49 -0.30
CA PRO A 148 4.33 12.41 0.83
C PRO A 148 3.29 13.53 0.69
N GLY A 149 2.68 13.92 1.81
CA GLY A 149 1.84 15.11 1.90
C GLY A 149 0.43 14.92 1.34
N ALA A 150 0.28 14.91 0.01
CA ALA A 150 -1.03 14.90 -0.64
C ALA A 150 -1.03 14.23 -2.02
N ILE A 151 -2.17 13.63 -2.38
CA ILE A 151 -2.50 13.23 -3.76
C ILE A 151 -3.52 14.23 -4.29
N GLN A 152 -3.14 14.98 -5.33
CA GLN A 152 -4.00 16.00 -5.93
C GLN A 152 -5.17 15.35 -6.69
N THR A 153 -6.33 16.00 -6.69
CA THR A 153 -7.50 15.52 -7.46
C THR A 153 -7.19 15.34 -8.96
N THR A 154 -6.30 16.16 -9.51
CA THR A 154 -5.85 16.06 -10.92
C THR A 154 -5.12 14.75 -11.25
N ASN A 155 -4.71 13.99 -10.24
CA ASN A 155 -4.12 12.66 -10.40
C ASN A 155 -5.14 11.54 -10.21
N ILE A 156 -6.31 11.81 -9.62
CA ILE A 156 -7.35 10.80 -9.35
C ILE A 156 -8.22 10.68 -10.60
N MET A 157 -8.25 9.51 -11.22
CA MET A 157 -8.90 9.30 -12.52
C MET A 157 -10.38 8.99 -12.39
N GLU A 158 -10.67 7.99 -11.57
CA GLU A 158 -11.97 7.37 -11.43
C GLU A 158 -12.02 6.59 -10.12
N VAL A 159 -13.21 6.16 -9.75
CA VAL A 159 -13.43 5.32 -8.59
C VAL A 159 -14.44 4.23 -8.90
N THR A 160 -14.20 3.05 -8.35
CA THR A 160 -15.20 1.99 -8.26
C THR A 160 -15.75 1.94 -6.85
N ASP A 161 -17.04 2.20 -6.71
CA ASP A 161 -17.82 2.02 -5.49
C ASP A 161 -18.24 0.55 -5.38
N PHE A 162 -17.85 -0.10 -4.28
CA PHE A 162 -18.26 -1.44 -3.92
C PHE A 162 -19.27 -1.34 -2.77
N TYR A 163 -20.37 -2.07 -2.90
CA TYR A 163 -21.39 -2.21 -1.86
C TYR A 163 -21.82 -3.68 -1.78
N ALA A 164 -21.93 -4.21 -0.56
CA ALA A 164 -22.52 -5.53 -0.34
C ALA A 164 -23.83 -5.40 0.44
N ASP A 165 -24.91 -6.01 -0.05
CA ASP A 165 -26.19 -6.06 0.65
C ASP A 165 -26.15 -6.98 1.88
N GLU A 166 -27.28 -7.13 2.57
CA GLU A 166 -27.37 -7.98 3.76
C GLU A 166 -27.08 -9.47 3.50
N PHE A 167 -27.27 -9.93 2.26
CA PHE A 167 -27.05 -11.30 1.83
C PHE A 167 -25.62 -11.53 1.30
N GLY A 168 -24.84 -10.46 1.13
CA GLY A 168 -23.49 -10.52 0.59
C GLY A 168 -23.45 -10.47 -0.94
N ASN A 169 -24.53 -10.09 -1.61
CA ASN A 169 -24.48 -9.76 -3.03
C ASN A 169 -23.71 -8.45 -3.20
N ILE A 170 -22.70 -8.45 -4.06
CA ILE A 170 -21.83 -7.29 -4.30
C ILE A 170 -22.30 -6.57 -5.55
N ASP A 171 -22.63 -5.29 -5.39
CA ASP A 171 -22.86 -4.34 -6.47
C ASP A 171 -21.64 -3.43 -6.66
N THR A 172 -21.41 -3.02 -7.90
CA THR A 172 -20.33 -2.07 -8.23
C THR A 172 -20.84 -0.93 -9.10
N THR A 173 -20.44 0.30 -8.78
CA THR A 173 -20.74 1.50 -9.57
C THR A 173 -19.45 2.27 -9.87
N HIS A 174 -19.33 2.81 -11.09
CA HIS A 174 -18.14 3.54 -11.51
C HIS A 174 -18.42 5.03 -11.68
N TYR A 175 -17.52 5.87 -11.16
CA TYR A 175 -17.59 7.33 -11.30
C TYR A 175 -16.29 7.87 -11.86
N GLN A 176 -16.39 8.77 -12.84
CA GLN A 176 -15.25 9.46 -13.45
C GLN A 176 -14.99 10.79 -12.73
N ASN A 177 -13.72 11.16 -12.55
CA ASN A 177 -13.36 12.45 -11.99
C ASN A 177 -13.24 13.51 -13.10
N SER A 178 -14.12 14.50 -13.12
CA SER A 178 -14.05 15.62 -14.06
C SER A 178 -12.83 16.53 -13.85
N ASN A 179 -12.21 16.51 -12.67
CA ASN A 179 -11.00 17.27 -12.35
C ASN A 179 -9.71 16.55 -12.77
N TYR A 180 -9.78 15.31 -13.26
CA TYR A 180 -8.62 14.56 -13.69
C TYR A 180 -7.89 15.25 -14.86
N VAL A 181 -6.56 15.34 -14.76
CA VAL A 181 -5.70 15.85 -15.84
C VAL A 181 -4.83 14.71 -16.35
N SER A 182 -5.07 14.33 -17.61
CA SER A 182 -4.28 13.32 -18.30
C SER A 182 -2.85 13.78 -18.52
N SER A 183 -1.90 12.93 -18.16
CA SER A 183 -0.47 13.14 -18.38
C SER A 183 0.25 11.80 -18.48
N SER A 184 1.39 11.77 -19.17
CA SER A 184 2.22 10.57 -19.29
C SER A 184 3.31 10.57 -18.22
N THR A 185 2.90 10.31 -16.97
CA THR A 185 3.79 10.19 -15.81
C THR A 185 3.85 8.75 -15.30
N SER A 186 4.85 8.46 -14.47
CA SER A 186 4.99 7.21 -13.73
C SER A 186 5.59 7.48 -12.37
N ALA A 187 5.47 6.51 -11.47
CA ALA A 187 6.13 6.54 -10.17
C ALA A 187 7.65 6.77 -10.29
N SER A 188 8.27 7.25 -9.20
CA SER A 188 9.72 7.40 -9.10
C SER A 188 10.43 6.07 -9.32
N SER A 189 11.51 6.09 -10.09
CA SER A 189 12.44 4.96 -10.23
C SER A 189 13.41 4.83 -9.04
N SER A 190 13.48 5.87 -8.20
CA SER A 190 14.34 5.91 -7.02
C SER A 190 13.54 5.72 -5.73
N PRO A 191 14.14 5.14 -4.67
CA PRO A 191 13.51 5.07 -3.35
C PRO A 191 13.37 6.48 -2.73
N TYR A 192 12.49 6.59 -1.74
CA TYR A 192 12.41 7.78 -0.90
C TYR A 192 13.63 7.86 0.04
N THR A 193 14.20 9.06 0.21
CA THR A 193 15.41 9.30 1.03
C THR A 193 15.30 10.48 2.00
N GLY A 194 14.11 11.07 2.18
CA GLY A 194 13.97 12.38 2.82
C GLY A 194 14.05 12.42 4.35
N SER A 195 13.87 11.30 5.06
CA SER A 195 14.02 11.23 6.52
C SER A 195 14.79 9.96 6.89
N SER A 196 16.02 10.14 7.36
CA SER A 196 16.92 9.06 7.77
C SER A 196 17.04 8.90 9.28
N ASP A 197 16.30 9.68 10.08
CA ASP A 197 16.37 9.61 11.54
C ASP A 197 16.08 8.18 12.00
N SER A 198 17.06 7.56 12.65
CA SER A 198 16.90 6.22 13.18
C SER A 198 15.78 6.20 14.22
N VAL A 199 14.77 5.36 14.00
CA VAL A 199 13.79 5.01 15.03
C VAL A 199 14.10 3.60 15.57
N PRO A 200 13.84 3.32 16.86
CA PRO A 200 13.99 1.98 17.42
C PRO A 200 13.20 0.94 16.63
N ARG A 201 13.59 -0.34 16.73
CA ARG A 201 12.85 -1.46 16.14
C ARG A 201 11.37 -1.38 16.52
N ARG A 202 10.49 -1.50 15.52
CA ARG A 202 9.04 -1.58 15.69
C ARG A 202 8.50 -2.90 15.14
N PHE A 203 7.45 -3.40 15.75
CA PHE A 203 6.67 -4.51 15.21
C PHE A 203 5.86 -4.04 14.00
N THR A 204 5.58 -4.96 13.08
CA THR A 204 4.84 -4.68 11.85
C THR A 204 3.35 -4.88 12.10
N TRP A 205 2.62 -3.77 12.20
CA TRP A 205 1.18 -3.80 12.41
C TRP A 205 0.44 -4.08 11.11
N VAL A 206 -0.46 -5.05 11.17
CA VAL A 206 -1.36 -5.45 10.09
C VAL A 206 -2.78 -5.56 10.65
N ARG A 207 -3.80 -5.33 9.81
CA ARG A 207 -5.20 -5.37 10.26
C ARG A 207 -5.98 -6.60 9.78
N HIS A 208 -5.56 -7.27 8.71
CA HIS A 208 -6.37 -8.35 8.14
C HIS A 208 -5.55 -9.44 7.44
N LEU A 209 -6.22 -10.50 6.99
CA LEU A 209 -5.68 -11.54 6.13
C LEU A 209 -6.43 -11.51 4.79
N PRO A 210 -5.74 -11.41 3.63
CA PRO A 210 -4.30 -11.26 3.49
C PRO A 210 -3.80 -9.95 4.12
N PHE A 211 -2.52 -9.93 4.50
CA PHE A 211 -1.95 -8.84 5.31
C PHE A 211 -2.06 -7.48 4.62
N ILE A 212 -2.93 -6.63 5.16
CA ILE A 212 -2.95 -5.20 4.83
C ILE A 212 -2.03 -4.48 5.80
N GLY A 213 -1.06 -3.74 5.28
CA GLY A 213 -0.25 -2.83 6.08
C GLY A 213 -1.15 -1.83 6.81
N ALA A 214 -0.86 -1.58 8.08
CA ALA A 214 -1.65 -0.68 8.92
C ALA A 214 -1.93 0.69 8.28
N CYS A 215 -0.94 1.35 7.67
CA CYS A 215 -1.13 2.66 7.03
C CYS A 215 -2.04 2.62 5.80
N MET A 216 -2.03 1.52 5.06
CA MET A 216 -2.93 1.29 3.93
C MET A 216 -4.39 1.18 4.39
N SER A 217 -4.63 0.58 5.57
CA SER A 217 -5.98 0.31 6.09
C SER A 217 -6.55 1.42 6.99
N SER A 218 -5.72 2.24 7.64
CA SER A 218 -6.19 3.17 8.69
C SER A 218 -6.86 4.44 8.19
N HIS A 219 -6.66 4.82 6.92
CA HIS A 219 -7.36 5.98 6.36
C HIS A 219 -8.83 5.69 6.02
N ASP A 220 -9.20 4.41 5.89
CA ASP A 220 -10.59 3.96 5.75
C ASP A 220 -11.42 4.33 6.99
N GLU A 221 -10.80 4.56 8.15
CA GLU A 221 -11.48 4.77 9.42
C GLU A 221 -11.98 6.21 9.67
N LEU A 222 -11.43 7.23 8.98
CA LEU A 222 -11.82 8.62 9.22
C LEU A 222 -13.29 8.89 8.82
N GLY A 223 -13.80 8.18 7.81
CA GLY A 223 -15.21 8.24 7.40
C GLY A 223 -16.14 7.40 8.29
N GLN A 224 -15.68 6.25 8.77
CA GLN A 224 -16.53 5.29 9.49
C GLN A 224 -16.79 5.63 10.96
N LYS A 225 -15.89 6.37 11.62
CA LYS A 225 -16.07 6.79 13.03
C LYS A 225 -17.33 7.60 13.32
N LYS A 226 -18.03 8.10 12.29
CA LYS A 226 -19.32 8.77 12.49
C LYS A 226 -20.50 7.82 12.72
N ASN A 227 -20.40 6.53 12.35
CA ASN A 227 -21.59 5.67 12.21
C ASN A 227 -21.49 4.23 12.76
N LEU A 228 -20.39 3.82 13.42
CA LEU A 228 -20.25 2.48 14.01
C LEU A 228 -20.39 2.50 15.53
N SER A 229 -20.97 1.45 16.10
CA SER A 229 -20.95 1.21 17.55
C SER A 229 -19.59 0.65 17.97
N SER A 230 -19.15 0.97 19.18
CA SER A 230 -17.84 0.59 19.74
C SER A 230 -17.53 -0.92 19.74
N GLU A 231 -18.51 -1.79 19.53
CA GLU A 231 -18.34 -3.24 19.37
C GLU A 231 -17.99 -3.68 17.94
N GLN A 232 -18.39 -2.92 16.92
CA GLN A 232 -18.02 -3.17 15.52
C GLN A 232 -16.64 -2.58 15.17
N ASP A 233 -16.14 -1.67 16.00
CA ASP A 233 -14.85 -0.96 15.88
C ASP A 233 -13.62 -1.82 16.22
N ALA A 234 -13.80 -3.04 16.73
CA ALA A 234 -12.69 -3.89 17.14
C ALA A 234 -12.06 -4.64 15.95
N GLU A 235 -11.59 -3.92 14.91
CA GLU A 235 -10.46 -4.46 14.15
C GLU A 235 -9.24 -4.42 15.07
N ALA A 236 -8.95 -5.54 15.71
CA ALA A 236 -7.68 -5.71 16.40
C ALA A 236 -6.57 -5.69 15.33
N ALA A 237 -5.91 -4.54 15.19
CA ALA A 237 -4.59 -4.54 14.57
C ALA A 237 -3.74 -5.52 15.40
N PHE A 238 -2.99 -6.37 14.72
CA PHE A 238 -2.07 -7.29 15.37
C PHE A 238 -0.69 -7.14 14.74
N THR A 239 0.32 -7.58 15.47
CA THR A 239 1.68 -7.59 14.94
C THR A 239 1.89 -8.84 14.11
N LEU A 240 2.45 -8.70 12.91
CA LEU A 240 2.73 -9.82 12.04
C LEU A 240 3.70 -10.81 12.71
N GLU A 241 4.63 -10.29 13.51
CA GLU A 241 5.55 -11.08 14.33
C GLU A 241 4.80 -11.99 15.30
N SER A 242 3.81 -11.49 16.05
CA SER A 242 3.03 -12.33 16.98
C SER A 242 2.22 -13.40 16.27
N PHE A 243 1.64 -13.08 15.10
CA PHE A 243 0.89 -14.04 14.30
C PHE A 243 1.79 -15.19 13.82
N LEU A 244 2.95 -14.87 13.23
CA LEU A 244 3.88 -15.87 12.70
C LEU A 244 4.43 -16.79 13.79
N THR A 245 4.77 -16.25 14.96
CA THR A 245 5.21 -17.06 16.11
C THR A 245 4.12 -18.03 16.58
N SER A 246 2.87 -17.56 16.69
CA SER A 246 1.75 -18.43 17.10
C SER A 246 1.47 -19.56 16.10
N THR A 247 1.66 -19.32 14.79
CA THR A 247 1.46 -20.37 13.77
C THR A 247 2.59 -21.39 13.74
N ALA A 248 3.82 -21.00 14.08
CA ALA A 248 4.94 -21.92 14.18
C ALA A 248 4.75 -22.91 15.33
N GLU A 249 4.26 -22.45 16.48
CA GLU A 249 3.93 -23.30 17.64
C GLU A 249 2.80 -24.30 17.35
N ILE A 250 1.86 -23.95 16.45
CA ILE A 250 0.76 -24.85 16.04
C ILE A 250 1.25 -25.93 15.07
N ILE A 251 2.24 -25.64 14.22
CA ILE A 251 2.80 -26.62 13.28
C ILE A 251 3.65 -27.68 14.00
N ASP A 252 4.30 -27.33 15.11
CA ASP A 252 5.07 -28.28 15.94
C ASP A 252 4.17 -29.19 16.81
N LEU A 253 2.85 -29.03 16.79
CA LEU A 253 1.86 -29.83 17.51
C LEU A 253 1.13 -30.87 16.62
N TYR A 254 1.52 -31.01 15.35
CA TYR A 254 1.02 -32.01 14.40
C TYR A 254 2.16 -32.75 13.70
#